data_AF-A0A966QZ11-F1
#
_entry.id   AF-A0A966QZ11-F1
#
_cell.length_a   1.000
_cell.length_b   1.000
_cell.length_c   1.000
_cell.angle_alpha   90.00
_cell.angle_beta   90.00
_cell.angle_gamma   90.00
#
_symmetry.space_group_name_H-M   'P 1'
#
loop_
_entity.id
_entity.type
_entity.pdbx_description
1 polymer ?
#
loop_
_entity_poly.entity_id
_entity_poly.type
_entity_poly.pdbx_seq_one_letter_code
_entity_poly.pdbx_strand_id
1 'polypeptide(L)'
;MTTWNDELRAQAVEMYLAEKPNPENSTEIVAKVADELGFSPNSVRMILSKAGVYVTKSAGAAKAESPTKGTRVSKEAAQAELVAAIQAKGKTVDEEIISKLTGKAAVYFAGLLK
;
A
#
# COMPACT_ATOMS: atom_id res chain seq x y z
N MET A 1 5.01 4.47 24.13
CA MET A 1 5.03 4.26 22.67
C MET A 1 4.99 5.64 22.03
N THR A 2 6.01 6.04 21.29
CA THR A 2 5.99 7.30 20.54
C THR A 2 5.02 7.14 19.38
N THR A 3 4.02 8.00 19.29
CA THR A 3 3.00 7.98 18.22
C THR A 3 3.20 9.17 17.29
N TRP A 4 2.96 8.99 15.99
CA TRP A 4 3.05 10.07 15.00
C TRP A 4 1.99 11.16 15.24
N ASN A 5 2.42 12.32 15.73
CA ASN A 5 1.65 13.57 15.68
C ASN A 5 2.08 14.40 14.45
N ASP A 6 1.40 15.52 14.19
CA ASP A 6 1.66 16.33 12.99
C ASP A 6 3.04 17.01 13.03
N GLU A 7 3.53 17.39 14.22
CA GLU A 7 4.87 17.96 14.41
C GLU A 7 5.97 16.96 14.05
N LEU A 8 5.91 15.73 14.56
CA LEU A 8 6.88 14.67 14.26
C LEU A 8 6.87 14.29 12.78
N ARG A 9 5.68 14.31 12.13
CA ARG A 9 5.58 14.06 10.70
C ARG A 9 6.25 15.16 9.89
N ALA A 10 6.01 16.42 10.23
CA ALA A 10 6.65 17.56 9.61
C ALA A 10 8.17 17.51 9.81
N GLN A 11 8.62 17.21 11.03
CA GLN A 11 10.03 17.05 11.37
C GLN A 11 10.70 15.93 10.55
N ALA A 12 10.05 14.77 10.40
CA ALA A 12 10.57 13.68 9.56
C ALA A 12 10.73 14.10 8.09
N VAL A 13 9.78 14.87 7.55
CA VAL A 13 9.85 15.40 6.18
C VAL A 13 10.98 16.42 6.05
N GLU A 14 11.13 17.33 7.02
CA GLU A 14 12.18 18.35 7.02
C GLU A 14 13.58 17.72 7.08
N MET A 15 13.82 16.81 8.03
CA MET A 15 15.11 16.12 8.16
C MET A 15 15.45 15.31 6.90
N TYR A 16 14.45 14.66 6.30
CA TYR A 16 14.64 13.92 5.06
C TYR A 16 15.01 14.82 3.88
N LEU A 17 14.33 15.96 3.71
CA LEU A 17 14.61 16.90 2.62
C LEU A 17 15.93 17.67 2.82
N ALA A 18 16.31 17.95 4.07
CA ALA A 18 17.56 18.61 4.41
C ALA A 18 18.79 17.82 3.92
N GLU A 19 18.73 16.48 3.95
CA GLU A 19 19.79 15.60 3.44
C GLU A 19 19.82 15.43 1.91
N LYS A 20 18.96 16.16 1.17
CA LYS A 20 18.87 16.12 -0.31
C LYS A 20 18.73 14.69 -0.84
N PRO A 21 17.56 14.07 -0.63
CA PRO A 21 17.36 12.66 -0.92
C PRO A 21 17.41 12.41 -2.42
N ASN A 22 18.06 11.32 -2.79
CA ASN A 22 18.21 10.82 -4.14
C ASN A 22 18.09 9.28 -4.14
N PRO A 23 17.99 8.64 -5.31
CA PRO A 23 17.82 7.19 -5.42
C PRO A 23 18.89 6.34 -4.71
N GLU A 24 20.10 6.84 -4.53
CA GLU A 24 21.22 6.12 -3.90
C GLU A 24 21.19 6.25 -2.38
N ASN A 25 20.91 7.45 -1.85
CA ASN A 25 21.01 7.73 -0.40
C ASN A 25 19.66 7.72 0.33
N SER A 26 18.53 7.72 -0.37
CA SER A 26 17.19 7.87 0.24
C SER A 26 16.91 6.82 1.33
N THR A 27 17.32 5.56 1.12
CA THR A 27 17.12 4.49 2.11
C THR A 27 17.95 4.69 3.36
N GLU A 28 19.14 5.28 3.24
CA GLU A 28 20.02 5.59 4.37
C GLU A 28 19.48 6.76 5.17
N ILE A 29 19.01 7.82 4.50
CA ILE A 29 18.39 8.97 5.15
C ILE A 29 17.15 8.53 5.94
N VAL A 30 16.32 7.63 5.38
CA VAL A 30 15.17 7.06 6.10
C VAL A 30 15.59 6.31 7.35
N ALA A 31 16.71 5.58 7.32
CA ALA A 31 17.22 4.87 8.49
C ALA A 31 17.67 5.86 9.59
N LYS A 32 18.43 6.89 9.23
CA LYS A 32 18.85 7.93 10.18
C LYS A 32 17.68 8.63 10.85
N VAL A 33 16.70 9.09 10.05
CA VAL A 33 15.48 9.75 10.56
C VAL A 33 14.69 8.82 11.49
N ALA A 34 14.67 7.52 11.18
CA ALA A 34 13.99 6.54 12.01
C ALA A 34 14.69 6.35 13.36
N ASP A 35 16.02 6.25 13.37
CA ASP A 35 16.82 6.12 14.58
C ASP A 35 16.71 7.37 15.47
N GLU A 36 16.77 8.58 14.88
CA GLU A 36 16.65 9.84 15.61
C GLU A 36 15.28 10.05 16.24
N LEU A 37 14.21 9.69 15.53
CA LEU A 37 12.83 9.86 16.03
C LEU A 37 12.32 8.65 16.83
N GLY A 38 13.12 7.58 16.94
CA GLY A 38 12.74 6.35 17.64
C GLY A 38 11.60 5.57 16.95
N PHE A 39 11.51 5.65 15.62
CA PHE A 39 10.56 4.90 14.81
C PHE A 39 11.27 3.81 13.99
N SER A 40 10.50 2.93 13.36
CA SER A 40 11.08 2.00 12.38
C SER A 40 11.27 2.69 11.02
N PRO A 41 12.30 2.31 10.24
CA PRO A 41 12.52 2.86 8.89
C PRO A 41 11.30 2.73 7.97
N ASN A 42 10.54 1.64 8.10
CA ASN A 42 9.32 1.44 7.31
C ASN A 42 8.19 2.42 7.70
N SER A 43 8.09 2.76 8.99
CA SER A 43 7.13 3.75 9.49
C SER A 43 7.43 5.13 8.92
N VAL A 44 8.69 5.55 8.94
CA VAL A 44 9.17 6.81 8.35
C VAL A 44 8.91 6.85 6.85
N ARG A 45 9.26 5.78 6.10
CA ARG A 45 8.98 5.68 4.66
C ARG A 45 7.52 5.92 4.33
N MET A 46 6.60 5.36 5.14
CA MET A 46 5.16 5.55 4.96
C MET A 46 4.75 7.02 5.12
N ILE A 47 5.31 7.73 6.11
CA ILE A 47 5.05 9.17 6.30
C ILE A 47 5.57 9.97 5.11
N LEU A 48 6.81 9.76 4.69
CA LEU A 48 7.42 10.46 3.56
C LEU A 48 6.69 10.20 2.24
N SER A 49 6.20 8.96 2.03
CA SER A 49 5.43 8.59 0.85
C SER A 49 4.04 9.23 0.85
N LYS A 50 3.38 9.32 2.03
CA LYS A 50 2.11 10.05 2.19
C LYS A 50 2.27 11.56 1.97
N ALA A 51 3.43 12.11 2.33
CA ALA A 51 3.80 13.50 2.05
C ALA A 51 4.26 13.74 0.61
N GLY A 52 4.40 12.68 -0.22
CA GLY A 52 4.81 12.79 -1.62
C GLY A 52 6.29 13.12 -1.85
N VAL A 53 7.11 13.12 -0.81
CA VAL A 53 8.54 13.52 -0.89
C VAL A 53 9.50 12.34 -1.01
N TYR A 54 9.05 11.11 -0.74
CA TYR A 54 9.92 9.94 -0.71
C TYR A 54 10.50 9.60 -2.08
N VAL A 55 11.84 9.58 -2.17
CA VAL A 55 12.57 9.19 -3.37
C VAL A 55 12.82 7.68 -3.35
N THR A 56 12.33 6.95 -4.34
CA THR A 56 12.61 5.52 -4.47
C THR A 56 13.92 5.29 -5.21
N LYS A 57 14.59 4.16 -4.94
CA LYS A 57 15.74 3.74 -5.74
C LYS A 57 15.24 3.45 -7.17
N SER A 58 15.63 4.31 -8.10
CA SER A 58 15.24 4.27 -9.51
C SER A 58 15.85 3.06 -10.20
N ALA A 59 15.00 2.27 -10.85
CA ALA A 59 15.37 1.58 -12.09
C ALA A 59 14.68 2.34 -13.24
N GLY A 60 15.25 3.48 -13.63
CA GLY A 60 14.72 4.33 -14.69
C GLY A 60 13.47 5.13 -14.29
N ALA A 61 13.41 6.37 -14.77
CA ALA A 61 12.34 7.31 -14.51
C ALA A 61 10.95 6.83 -14.97
N ALA A 62 9.92 7.30 -14.24
CA ALA A 62 8.53 7.58 -14.63
C ALA A 62 7.45 6.81 -13.86
N LYS A 63 6.78 7.53 -12.94
CA LYS A 63 5.34 7.86 -12.97
C LYS A 63 5.02 8.69 -11.73
N ALA A 64 4.61 9.94 -11.91
CA ALA A 64 3.20 10.29 -12.01
C ALA A 64 2.40 9.69 -10.84
N GLU A 65 2.13 10.57 -9.89
CA GLU A 65 1.03 10.52 -8.94
C GLU A 65 -0.11 9.64 -9.49
N SER A 66 -0.14 8.40 -9.03
CA SER A 66 -1.31 7.56 -9.16
C SER A 66 -1.93 7.57 -7.77
N PRO A 67 -3.17 8.06 -7.61
CA PRO A 67 -3.86 7.80 -6.36
C PRO A 67 -3.86 6.29 -6.23
N THR A 68 -3.32 5.77 -5.12
CA THR A 68 -3.45 4.37 -4.77
C THR A 68 -4.91 4.10 -4.43
N LYS A 69 -5.80 4.23 -5.43
CA LYS A 69 -7.06 3.54 -5.55
C LYS A 69 -6.79 2.08 -5.92
N GLY A 70 -5.80 1.47 -5.28
CA GLY A 70 -5.95 0.09 -4.90
C GLY A 70 -6.94 0.11 -3.75
N THR A 71 -8.23 0.25 -4.06
CA THR A 71 -9.29 -0.05 -3.09
C THR A 71 -8.87 -1.38 -2.52
N ARG A 72 -8.49 -1.39 -1.23
CA ARG A 72 -8.12 -2.62 -0.54
C ARG A 72 -9.34 -3.52 -0.71
N VAL A 73 -9.28 -4.47 -1.64
CA VAL A 73 -10.47 -5.26 -1.94
C VAL A 73 -10.66 -6.12 -0.71
N SER A 74 -11.67 -5.80 0.08
CA SER A 74 -12.04 -6.62 1.23
C SER A 74 -12.26 -8.03 0.69
N LYS A 75 -11.63 -9.00 1.36
CA LYS A 75 -11.71 -10.40 0.97
C LYS A 75 -13.18 -10.84 0.93
N GLU A 76 -13.97 -10.39 1.90
CA GLU A 76 -15.41 -10.65 1.96
C GLU A 76 -16.14 -10.05 0.75
N ALA A 77 -15.88 -8.79 0.41
CA ALA A 77 -16.53 -8.12 -0.72
C ALA A 77 -16.21 -8.81 -2.06
N ALA A 78 -14.94 -9.20 -2.27
CA ALA A 78 -14.52 -9.91 -3.47
C ALA A 78 -15.17 -11.30 -3.59
N GLN A 79 -15.28 -12.03 -2.48
CA GLN A 79 -15.92 -13.34 -2.43
C GLN A 79 -17.42 -13.23 -2.71
N ALA A 80 -18.10 -12.24 -2.11
CA ALA A 80 -19.51 -11.99 -2.35
C ALA A 80 -19.81 -11.67 -3.83
N GLU A 81 -18.97 -10.86 -4.49
CA GLU A 81 -19.12 -10.58 -5.94
C GLU A 81 -18.97 -11.85 -6.77
N LEU A 82 -18.03 -12.74 -6.42
CA LEU A 82 -17.86 -14.03 -7.09
C LEU A 82 -19.08 -14.96 -6.87
N VAL A 83 -19.60 -15.06 -5.64
CA VAL A 83 -20.82 -15.84 -5.34
C VAL A 83 -21.98 -15.35 -6.20
N ALA A 84 -22.22 -14.04 -6.23
CA ALA A 84 -23.29 -13.44 -7.03
C ALA A 84 -23.12 -13.72 -8.53
N ALA A 85 -21.89 -13.63 -9.06
CA ALA A 85 -21.60 -13.94 -10.46
C ALA A 85 -21.87 -15.41 -10.82
N ILE A 86 -21.52 -16.35 -9.93
CA ILE A 86 -21.79 -17.78 -10.14
C ILE A 86 -23.30 -18.07 -10.09
N GLN A 87 -24.01 -17.49 -9.11
CA GLN A 87 -25.46 -17.64 -8.98
C GLN A 87 -26.22 -17.03 -10.18
N ALA A 88 -25.75 -15.90 -10.71
CA ALA A 88 -26.32 -15.28 -11.92
C ALA A 88 -26.22 -16.19 -13.17
N LYS A 89 -25.24 -17.11 -13.19
CA LYS A 89 -25.12 -18.15 -14.23
C LYS A 89 -25.90 -19.43 -13.91
N GLY A 90 -26.68 -19.44 -12.82
CA GLY A 90 -27.51 -20.58 -12.40
C GLY A 90 -26.72 -21.77 -11.85
N LYS A 91 -25.47 -21.56 -11.42
CA LYS A 91 -24.62 -22.61 -10.86
C LYS A 91 -24.66 -22.59 -9.33
N THR A 92 -24.52 -23.78 -8.73
CA THR A 92 -24.35 -23.91 -7.29
C THR A 92 -22.98 -23.39 -6.85
N VAL A 93 -22.95 -22.68 -5.73
CA VAL A 93 -21.73 -22.10 -5.16
C VAL A 93 -21.26 -23.00 -4.03
N ASP A 94 -19.98 -23.38 -4.07
CA ASP A 94 -19.30 -24.01 -2.94
C ASP A 94 -18.66 -22.92 -2.07
N GLU A 95 -19.37 -22.52 -1.01
CA GLU A 95 -18.92 -21.47 -0.10
C GLU A 95 -17.62 -21.82 0.63
N GLU A 96 -17.35 -23.11 0.87
CA GLU A 96 -16.10 -23.56 1.50
C GLU A 96 -14.91 -23.26 0.59
N ILE A 97 -15.04 -23.55 -0.71
CA ILE A 97 -14.01 -23.24 -1.71
C ILE A 97 -13.83 -21.73 -1.88
N ILE A 98 -14.93 -20.97 -1.94
CA ILE A 98 -14.88 -19.52 -2.09
C ILE A 98 -14.17 -18.87 -0.90
N SER A 99 -14.43 -19.32 0.34
CA SER A 99 -13.81 -18.79 1.56
C SER A 99 -12.27 -18.91 1.56
N LYS A 100 -11.73 -19.93 0.88
CA LYS A 100 -10.29 -20.20 0.74
C LYS A 100 -9.61 -19.28 -0.29
N LEU A 101 -10.37 -18.64 -1.19
CA LEU A 101 -9.81 -17.74 -2.19
C LEU A 101 -9.34 -16.42 -1.57
N THR A 102 -8.20 -15.90 -2.02
CA THR A 102 -7.80 -14.53 -1.71
C THR A 102 -8.72 -13.54 -2.42
N GLY A 103 -8.87 -12.32 -1.89
CA GLY A 103 -9.70 -11.29 -2.54
C GLY A 103 -9.29 -11.02 -4.01
N LYS A 104 -7.99 -11.07 -4.33
CA LYS A 104 -7.50 -10.95 -5.71
C LYS A 104 -7.94 -12.11 -6.60
N ALA A 105 -7.86 -13.35 -6.10
CA ALA A 105 -8.30 -14.52 -6.84
C ALA A 105 -9.82 -14.49 -7.08
N ALA A 106 -10.60 -14.10 -6.08
CA ALA A 106 -12.05 -13.98 -6.20
C ALA A 106 -12.45 -12.92 -7.24
N VAL A 107 -11.82 -11.73 -7.24
CA VAL A 107 -12.02 -10.71 -8.28
C VAL A 107 -11.67 -11.22 -9.67
N TYR A 108 -10.55 -11.95 -9.82
CA TYR A 108 -10.15 -12.51 -11.10
C TYR A 108 -11.22 -13.46 -11.66
N PHE A 109 -11.69 -14.43 -10.86
CA PHE A 109 -12.72 -15.37 -11.30
C PHE A 109 -14.08 -14.70 -11.52
N ALA A 110 -14.47 -13.72 -10.70
CA ALA A 110 -15.70 -12.97 -10.90
C ALA A 110 -15.68 -12.21 -12.24
N GLY A 111 -14.51 -11.69 -12.62
CA GLY A 111 -14.28 -11.06 -13.92
C GLY A 111 -14.43 -12.01 -15.12
N LEU A 112 -14.03 -13.28 -14.99
CA LEU A 112 -14.21 -14.29 -16.04
C LEU A 112 -15.68 -14.72 -16.23
N LEU A 113 -16.52 -14.48 -15.21
CA LEU A 113 -17.93 -14.86 -15.22
C LEU A 113 -18.86 -13.75 -15.69
N LYS A 114 -18.36 -12.54 -15.93
CA LYS A 114 -19.12 -11.45 -16.54
C LYS A 114 -19.47 -11.81 -17.99
#